data_AF-A0A0S8KJ46-F1
#
_entry.id   AF-A0A0S8KJ46-F1
#
_cell.length_a   1.000
_cell.length_b   1.000
_cell.length_c   1.000
_cell.angle_alpha   90.00
_cell.angle_beta   90.00
_cell.angle_gamma   90.00
#
_symmetry.space_group_name_H-M   'P 1'
#
loop_
_entity.id
_entity.type
_entity.pdbx_description
1 polymer ?
#
loop_
_entity_poly.entity_id
_entity_poly.type
_entity_poly.pdbx_seq_one_letter_code
_entity_poly.pdbx_strand_id
1 'polypeptide(L)'
;MTRITLLAIIYGFIITVALAAGSKEDLKVSLSWGHESRRSTPYYIKLLVEGAGIQDIETHDIEPNDNVTGNVLTTHAGGSDIDSVDFTLRYTPRQIKTIGNLHSIWLDLIAHSDAETVRRLKQDPAYRPDSRKLTVQMDKTGIKGFSVTVDQMLKNKAFWIPSLGIYLTVGDSPISFTDHLKKLEAYKGKSILEQLRREPEATYEQYTERWEDMGNPAYENPHMVTPGHIVGITWDSALHKFGIDRKGMQEFWKEQKLENGLPVITTTIEQDGLCYEVEQFAYPLNGPPKERRGDIAMVLLQKVRITNLQDHTRNVSVNMHHRREFASTEPSKIIWRSKDNAFVFEESVSHKIFYAVEGSGLKQDPEQPDDKKKTRWKNFETVLTFDLTKNANQEFVVKLPSPMLLPQDRDKLINLNFVKSREATLKFWADYVSLGAQFQVPEKVVNDLYRANLWHALRLPRRHGGKDEGVKIDLPYSNFAYDQHGTPWPVNQAVYVDYMIYGLRGYNDIAKDELLTMYRNNQQPDGCISGYANWGVYTPSMVYVVAKNYLLSGDRDMLSRIRD
;
A
#
# COMPACT_ATOMS: atom_id res chain seq x y z
N MET A 1 72.71 19.84 -39.31
CA MET A 1 72.16 18.67 -40.01
C MET A 1 70.94 18.23 -39.21
N THR A 2 69.67 18.29 -39.61
CA THR A 2 68.94 18.65 -40.85
C THR A 2 67.48 18.81 -40.32
N ARG A 3 66.83 19.99 -40.28
CA ARG A 3 65.91 20.57 -41.31
C ARG A 3 64.99 19.50 -41.95
N ILE A 4 63.67 19.61 -42.13
CA ILE A 4 62.76 20.74 -42.36
C ILE A 4 61.30 20.18 -42.43
N THR A 5 60.34 20.95 -41.90
CA THR A 5 58.97 21.22 -42.41
C THR A 5 58.03 20.07 -42.82
N LEU A 6 56.92 19.89 -42.08
CA LEU A 6 55.71 19.22 -42.58
C LEU A 6 54.67 20.28 -42.98
N LEU A 7 54.31 20.28 -44.26
CA LEU A 7 53.37 21.20 -44.89
C LEU A 7 51.93 20.97 -44.43
N ALA A 8 51.24 22.10 -44.20
CA ALA A 8 49.80 22.17 -44.09
C ALA A 8 49.12 21.87 -45.43
N ILE A 9 48.15 20.97 -45.42
CA ILE A 9 47.11 20.86 -46.47
C ILE A 9 45.78 21.02 -45.75
N ILE A 10 45.23 22.24 -45.82
CA ILE A 10 43.87 22.56 -45.43
C ILE A 10 42.99 22.24 -46.64
N TYR A 11 42.35 21.07 -46.66
CA TYR A 11 41.20 20.83 -47.53
C TYR A 11 39.95 21.28 -46.77
N GLY A 12 39.40 22.42 -47.20
CA GLY A 12 38.09 22.90 -46.75
C GLY A 12 37.00 21.96 -47.27
N PHE A 13 36.52 21.08 -46.39
CA PHE A 13 35.19 20.50 -46.54
C PHE A 13 34.20 21.49 -45.93
N ILE A 14 33.63 22.36 -46.76
CA ILE A 14 32.36 23.00 -46.46
C ILE A 14 31.31 21.89 -46.54
N ILE A 15 31.07 21.21 -45.41
CA ILE A 15 29.83 20.47 -45.24
C ILE A 15 28.78 21.53 -44.98
N THR A 16 28.04 21.88 -46.01
CA THR A 16 26.72 22.48 -45.89
C THR A 16 25.87 21.50 -45.10
N VAL A 17 25.83 21.65 -43.78
CA VAL A 17 24.77 21.08 -42.95
C VAL A 17 23.52 21.87 -43.33
N ALA A 18 22.85 21.45 -44.40
CA ALA A 18 21.45 21.73 -44.55
C ALA A 18 20.79 21.15 -43.30
N LEU A 19 20.34 22.04 -42.41
CA LEU A 19 19.33 21.72 -41.41
C LEU A 19 18.14 21.19 -42.19
N ALA A 20 18.09 19.87 -42.41
CA ALA A 20 16.95 19.21 -42.98
C ALA A 20 15.79 19.50 -42.04
N ALA A 21 14.90 20.40 -42.47
CA ALA A 21 13.56 20.48 -41.92
C ALA A 21 13.03 19.05 -41.89
N GLY A 22 12.80 18.51 -40.69
CA GLY A 22 12.51 17.08 -40.50
C GLY A 22 11.44 16.62 -41.48
N SER A 23 11.81 15.74 -42.40
CA SER A 23 10.89 15.20 -43.41
C SER A 23 9.73 14.56 -42.67
N LYS A 24 8.50 15.03 -42.91
CA LYS A 24 7.31 14.38 -42.36
C LYS A 24 7.00 13.15 -43.21
N GLU A 25 6.57 12.08 -42.56
CA GLU A 25 6.06 10.87 -43.20
C GLU A 25 4.56 10.78 -43.01
N ASP A 26 3.91 10.09 -43.96
CA ASP A 26 2.48 9.88 -43.99
C ASP A 26 2.16 8.41 -43.70
N LEU A 27 1.16 8.19 -42.86
CA LEU A 27 0.69 6.88 -42.46
C LEU A 27 -0.81 6.80 -42.67
N LYS A 28 -1.25 6.02 -43.66
CA LYS A 28 -2.67 5.76 -43.87
C LYS A 28 -3.22 4.90 -42.74
N VAL A 29 -4.35 5.32 -42.19
CA VAL A 29 -5.06 4.66 -41.10
C VAL A 29 -6.52 4.49 -41.53
N SER A 30 -7.05 3.29 -41.31
CA SER A 30 -8.47 2.99 -41.48
C SER A 30 -9.05 2.56 -40.15
N LEU A 31 -10.16 3.16 -39.76
CA LEU A 31 -10.89 2.89 -38.52
C LEU A 31 -12.31 2.46 -38.88
N SER A 32 -12.77 1.32 -38.38
CA SER A 32 -14.11 0.79 -38.63
C SER A 32 -14.78 0.26 -37.37
N TRP A 33 -16.11 0.27 -37.33
CA TRP A 33 -16.91 -0.17 -36.19
C TRP A 33 -18.22 -0.82 -36.60
N GLY A 34 -18.91 -1.46 -35.64
CA GLY A 34 -20.15 -2.21 -35.91
C GLY A 34 -19.96 -3.71 -36.21
N HIS A 35 -18.73 -4.17 -36.42
CA HIS A 35 -18.39 -5.55 -36.84
C HIS A 35 -19.06 -6.68 -36.05
N GLU A 36 -19.10 -6.61 -34.72
CA GLU A 36 -19.69 -7.65 -33.85
C GLU A 36 -21.04 -7.25 -33.24
N SER A 37 -21.50 -6.02 -33.49
CA SER A 37 -22.76 -5.52 -32.94
C SER A 37 -23.92 -6.23 -33.64
N ARG A 38 -24.69 -7.04 -32.88
CA ARG A 38 -25.86 -7.78 -33.42
C ARG A 38 -27.03 -6.88 -33.84
N ARG A 39 -27.04 -5.64 -33.38
CA ARG A 39 -28.04 -4.62 -33.64
C ARG A 39 -27.32 -3.32 -33.96
N SER A 40 -27.95 -2.45 -34.73
CA SER A 40 -27.48 -1.07 -34.90
C SER A 40 -27.39 -0.39 -33.54
N THR A 41 -26.27 0.29 -33.30
CA THR A 41 -25.91 0.95 -32.05
C THR A 41 -25.28 2.31 -32.33
N PRO A 42 -25.54 3.34 -31.50
CA PRO A 42 -24.96 4.65 -31.70
C PRO A 42 -23.46 4.65 -31.39
N TYR A 43 -22.68 5.25 -32.27
CA TYR A 43 -21.26 5.54 -32.09
C TYR A 43 -21.03 7.05 -32.13
N TYR A 44 -20.15 7.50 -31.23
CA TYR A 44 -19.53 8.82 -31.32
C TYR A 44 -18.05 8.57 -31.51
N ILE A 45 -17.41 9.17 -32.52
CA ILE A 45 -15.99 9.01 -32.81
C ILE A 45 -15.41 10.40 -32.98
N LYS A 46 -14.43 10.75 -32.15
CA LYS A 46 -13.64 11.97 -32.30
C LYS A 46 -12.17 11.62 -32.38
N LEU A 47 -11.53 12.01 -33.48
CA LEU A 47 -10.11 11.73 -33.73
C LEU A 47 -9.26 12.88 -33.19
N LEU A 48 -8.46 12.60 -32.17
CA LEU A 48 -7.52 13.55 -31.57
C LEU A 48 -6.09 13.08 -31.84
N VAL A 49 -5.20 14.02 -32.17
CA VAL A 49 -3.79 13.71 -32.44
C VAL A 49 -2.88 14.58 -31.60
N GLU A 50 -1.82 13.98 -31.06
CA GLU A 50 -0.74 14.69 -30.36
C GLU A 50 0.59 14.31 -31.02
N GLY A 51 1.47 15.29 -31.25
CA GLY A 51 2.77 15.05 -31.91
C GLY A 51 2.69 14.62 -33.38
N ALA A 52 1.50 14.63 -33.98
CA ALA A 52 1.22 14.32 -35.39
C ALA A 52 0.08 15.23 -35.90
N GLY A 53 -0.19 15.19 -37.21
CA GLY A 53 -1.35 15.83 -37.84
C GLY A 53 -2.26 14.81 -38.50
N ILE A 54 -3.56 15.12 -38.61
CA ILE A 54 -4.54 14.34 -39.35
C ILE A 54 -4.89 15.05 -40.66
N GLN A 55 -5.00 14.30 -41.76
CA GLN A 55 -5.30 14.79 -43.11
C GLN A 55 -6.17 13.77 -43.85
N ASP A 56 -6.75 14.20 -44.99
CA ASP A 56 -7.42 13.33 -45.96
C ASP A 56 -8.48 12.40 -45.33
N ILE A 57 -9.34 12.98 -44.48
CA ILE A 57 -10.41 12.24 -43.81
C ILE A 57 -11.49 11.90 -44.85
N GLU A 58 -11.69 10.62 -45.10
CA GLU A 58 -12.72 10.06 -45.98
C GLU A 58 -13.58 9.08 -45.18
N THR A 59 -14.89 9.14 -45.35
CA THR A 59 -15.84 8.27 -44.62
C THR A 59 -16.53 7.32 -45.58
N HIS A 60 -16.77 6.09 -45.15
CA HIS A 60 -17.43 5.06 -45.96
C HIS A 60 -18.61 4.46 -45.20
N ASP A 61 -19.63 4.08 -45.98
CA ASP A 61 -20.85 3.40 -45.53
C ASP A 61 -21.70 4.18 -44.51
N ILE A 62 -21.44 5.49 -44.35
CA ILE A 62 -22.19 6.40 -43.47
C ILE A 62 -23.60 6.68 -44.01
N GLU A 63 -24.62 6.54 -43.16
CA GLU A 63 -26.01 6.70 -43.57
C GLU A 63 -26.49 8.17 -43.59
N PRO A 64 -27.60 8.49 -44.29
CA PRO A 64 -28.08 9.88 -44.40
C PRO A 64 -28.45 10.55 -43.08
N ASN A 65 -28.73 9.78 -42.02
CA ASN A 65 -29.08 10.26 -40.69
C ASN A 65 -27.86 10.45 -39.77
N ASP A 66 -26.66 10.15 -40.25
CA ASP A 66 -25.43 10.32 -39.49
C ASP A 66 -24.85 11.72 -39.65
N ASN A 67 -24.01 12.10 -38.69
CA ASN A 67 -23.39 13.42 -38.67
C ASN A 67 -21.87 13.29 -38.71
N VAL A 68 -21.27 13.82 -39.77
CA VAL A 68 -19.83 13.94 -39.94
C VAL A 68 -19.47 15.42 -39.99
N THR A 69 -18.78 15.90 -38.96
CA THR A 69 -18.29 17.27 -38.86
C THR A 69 -16.79 17.28 -38.57
N GLY A 70 -15.98 17.42 -39.61
CA GLY A 70 -14.53 17.44 -39.50
C GLY A 70 -13.98 16.11 -38.98
N ASN A 71 -13.39 16.13 -37.78
CA ASN A 71 -12.84 14.95 -37.11
C ASN A 71 -13.81 14.29 -36.10
N VAL A 72 -15.09 14.69 -36.13
CA VAL A 72 -16.15 14.15 -35.26
C VAL A 72 -17.20 13.45 -36.12
N LEU A 73 -17.50 12.19 -35.80
CA LEU A 73 -18.50 11.36 -36.44
C LEU A 73 -19.50 10.90 -35.38
N THR A 74 -20.79 10.98 -35.68
CA THR A 74 -21.88 10.43 -34.87
C THR A 74 -22.75 9.57 -35.77
N THR A 75 -22.66 8.25 -35.60
CA THR A 75 -23.19 7.26 -36.57
C THR A 75 -23.92 6.10 -35.90
N HIS A 76 -24.53 5.18 -36.66
CA HIS A 76 -25.34 4.06 -36.14
C HIS A 76 -24.96 2.66 -36.67
N ALA A 77 -23.70 2.24 -36.53
CA ALA A 77 -23.31 0.91 -37.00
C ALA A 77 -23.82 -0.32 -36.20
N GLY A 78 -23.86 -1.46 -36.88
CA GLY A 78 -24.18 -2.79 -36.35
C GLY A 78 -25.41 -3.43 -36.99
N GLY A 79 -25.64 -4.72 -36.73
CA GLY A 79 -26.74 -5.46 -37.36
C GLY A 79 -26.52 -5.67 -38.85
N SER A 80 -25.28 -6.00 -39.22
CA SER A 80 -24.75 -6.12 -40.60
C SER A 80 -24.32 -4.81 -41.24
N ASP A 81 -24.52 -3.66 -40.60
CA ASP A 81 -23.94 -2.39 -41.01
C ASP A 81 -22.58 -2.13 -40.33
N ILE A 82 -21.62 -1.59 -41.11
CA ILE A 82 -20.23 -1.33 -40.71
C ILE A 82 -19.80 0.01 -41.29
N ASP A 83 -19.75 1.01 -40.42
CA ASP A 83 -19.19 2.31 -40.76
C ASP A 83 -17.65 2.29 -40.72
N SER A 84 -17.03 3.17 -41.51
CA SER A 84 -15.60 3.42 -41.41
C SER A 84 -15.16 4.84 -41.78
N VAL A 85 -13.95 5.18 -41.32
CA VAL A 85 -13.24 6.40 -41.67
C VAL A 85 -11.77 6.08 -41.97
N ASP A 86 -11.32 6.55 -43.13
CA ASP A 86 -9.94 6.50 -43.60
C ASP A 86 -9.31 7.88 -43.47
N PHE A 87 -8.05 7.95 -43.05
CA PHE A 87 -7.32 9.20 -42.91
C PHE A 87 -5.81 9.00 -42.93
N THR A 88 -5.08 10.08 -43.17
CA THR A 88 -3.61 10.10 -43.14
C THR A 88 -3.10 10.75 -41.85
N LEU A 89 -2.27 10.02 -41.10
CA LEU A 89 -1.47 10.59 -40.02
C LEU A 89 -0.12 11.07 -40.56
N ARG A 90 0.09 12.39 -40.53
CA ARG A 90 1.37 13.00 -40.89
C ARG A 90 2.22 13.25 -39.65
N TYR A 91 3.38 12.62 -39.55
CA TYR A 91 4.22 12.65 -38.35
C TYR A 91 5.71 12.89 -38.68
N THR A 92 6.48 13.38 -37.70
CA THR A 92 7.94 13.46 -37.84
C THR A 92 8.56 12.12 -37.45
N PRO A 93 9.32 11.45 -38.33
CA PRO A 93 10.01 10.20 -38.02
C PRO A 93 10.98 10.37 -36.87
N ARG A 94 11.01 9.40 -35.98
CA ARG A 94 11.97 9.39 -34.86
C ARG A 94 12.22 7.96 -34.41
N GLN A 95 13.44 7.71 -33.96
CA GLN A 95 13.78 6.44 -33.32
C GLN A 95 13.26 6.43 -31.88
N ILE A 96 12.40 5.47 -31.57
CA ILE A 96 11.89 5.30 -30.19
C ILE A 96 12.92 4.52 -29.37
N LYS A 97 13.37 5.15 -28.29
CA LYS A 97 14.28 4.58 -27.30
C LYS A 97 13.47 3.93 -26.18
N THR A 98 14.05 2.92 -25.56
CA THR A 98 13.52 2.35 -24.32
C THR A 98 13.82 3.28 -23.15
N ILE A 99 13.04 3.21 -22.08
CA ILE A 99 13.36 3.92 -20.84
C ILE A 99 14.70 3.43 -20.27
N GLY A 100 15.53 4.35 -19.78
CA GLY A 100 16.86 4.04 -19.22
C GLY A 100 16.83 3.62 -17.75
N ASN A 101 15.72 3.87 -17.06
CA ASN A 101 15.55 3.71 -15.62
C ASN A 101 14.52 2.62 -15.28
N LEU A 102 14.54 1.49 -16.01
CA LEU A 102 13.65 0.37 -15.70
C LEU A 102 13.98 -0.21 -14.32
N HIS A 103 13.00 -0.29 -13.43
CA HIS A 103 13.18 -0.85 -12.09
C HIS A 103 13.59 -2.33 -12.14
N SER A 104 14.40 -2.78 -11.19
CA SER A 104 14.97 -4.14 -11.14
C SER A 104 13.91 -5.25 -11.21
N ILE A 105 12.77 -5.07 -10.55
CA ILE A 105 11.66 -6.04 -10.61
C ILE A 105 11.15 -6.29 -12.04
N TRP A 106 11.11 -5.26 -12.89
CA TRP A 106 10.67 -5.41 -14.27
C TRP A 106 11.76 -6.04 -15.14
N LEU A 107 13.04 -5.76 -14.85
CA LEU A 107 14.16 -6.45 -15.50
C LEU A 107 14.11 -7.95 -15.17
N ASP A 108 13.85 -8.28 -13.92
CA ASP A 108 13.73 -9.66 -13.44
C ASP A 108 12.53 -10.37 -14.08
N LEU A 109 11.35 -9.74 -14.08
CA LEU A 109 10.17 -10.28 -14.76
C LEU A 109 10.44 -10.53 -16.25
N ILE A 110 11.10 -9.60 -16.93
CA ILE A 110 11.47 -9.75 -18.34
C ILE A 110 12.51 -10.89 -18.52
N ALA A 111 13.43 -11.08 -17.58
CA ALA A 111 14.44 -12.13 -17.68
C ALA A 111 13.84 -13.54 -17.50
N HIS A 112 12.77 -13.65 -16.70
CA HIS A 112 12.17 -14.93 -16.32
C HIS A 112 10.81 -15.23 -17.00
N SER A 113 10.33 -14.33 -17.87
CA SER A 113 9.09 -14.56 -18.64
C SER A 113 9.34 -15.33 -19.94
N ASP A 114 8.28 -15.94 -20.47
CA ASP A 114 8.32 -16.55 -21.80
C ASP A 114 8.57 -15.51 -22.91
N ALA A 115 9.06 -15.97 -24.07
CA ALA A 115 9.47 -15.10 -25.16
C ALA A 115 8.35 -14.17 -25.68
N GLU A 116 7.10 -14.62 -25.65
CA GLU A 116 5.96 -13.82 -26.11
C GLU A 116 5.58 -12.75 -25.10
N THR A 117 5.61 -13.07 -23.80
CA THR A 117 5.42 -12.09 -22.73
C THR A 117 6.53 -11.04 -22.75
N VAL A 118 7.79 -11.44 -22.90
CA VAL A 118 8.93 -10.51 -23.07
C VAL A 118 8.73 -9.61 -24.28
N ARG A 119 8.32 -10.18 -25.42
CA ARG A 119 8.06 -9.40 -26.64
C ARG A 119 6.99 -8.34 -26.39
N ARG A 120 5.88 -8.69 -25.74
CA ARG A 120 4.78 -7.76 -25.44
C ARG A 120 5.21 -6.65 -24.48
N LEU A 121 5.85 -7.00 -23.35
CA LEU A 121 6.33 -6.02 -22.37
C LEU A 121 7.34 -5.04 -22.98
N LYS A 122 8.26 -5.54 -23.82
CA LYS A 122 9.23 -4.69 -24.52
C LYS A 122 8.63 -3.81 -25.62
N GLN A 123 7.39 -4.07 -26.02
CA GLN A 123 6.67 -3.26 -27.00
C GLN A 123 5.65 -2.32 -26.36
N ASP A 124 5.50 -2.36 -25.03
CA ASP A 124 4.59 -1.51 -24.29
C ASP A 124 5.00 -0.03 -24.38
N PRO A 125 4.07 0.91 -24.58
CA PRO A 125 4.35 2.35 -24.59
C PRO A 125 5.03 2.87 -23.32
N ALA A 126 4.81 2.25 -22.15
CA ALA A 126 5.50 2.61 -20.92
C ALA A 126 7.00 2.25 -20.97
N TYR A 127 7.36 1.17 -21.67
CA TYR A 127 8.75 0.78 -21.88
C TYR A 127 9.39 1.55 -23.06
N ARG A 128 8.59 1.88 -24.07
CA ARG A 128 8.99 2.57 -25.32
C ARG A 128 8.14 3.83 -25.54
N PRO A 129 8.39 4.92 -24.81
CA PRO A 129 7.54 6.09 -24.86
C PRO A 129 7.57 6.76 -26.24
N ASP A 130 6.39 6.88 -26.85
CA ASP A 130 6.16 7.65 -28.06
C ASP A 130 5.08 8.69 -27.84
N SER A 131 5.46 9.97 -27.92
CA SER A 131 4.53 11.10 -27.69
C SER A 131 3.62 11.35 -28.90
N ARG A 132 3.91 10.73 -30.04
CA ARG A 132 3.09 10.82 -31.25
C ARG A 132 1.96 9.80 -31.11
N LYS A 133 0.74 10.25 -30.86
CA LYS A 133 -0.40 9.37 -30.59
C LYS A 133 -1.66 9.83 -31.31
N LEU A 134 -2.45 8.85 -31.71
CA LEU A 134 -3.85 9.00 -32.09
C LEU A 134 -4.70 8.57 -30.89
N THR A 135 -5.66 9.40 -30.52
CA THR A 135 -6.67 9.11 -29.53
C THR A 135 -8.03 9.07 -30.22
N VAL A 136 -8.73 7.94 -30.09
CA VAL A 136 -10.10 7.76 -30.55
C VAL A 136 -11.01 7.95 -29.34
N GLN A 137 -11.62 9.14 -29.25
CA GLN A 137 -12.58 9.46 -28.21
C GLN A 137 -13.97 8.99 -28.64
N MET A 138 -14.64 8.23 -27.78
CA MET A 138 -15.88 7.50 -28.09
C MET A 138 -17.13 8.02 -27.37
N ASP A 139 -17.01 9.11 -26.62
CA ASP A 139 -18.12 9.84 -26.01
C ASP A 139 -17.83 11.34 -26.00
N LYS A 140 -18.85 12.17 -25.70
CA LYS A 140 -18.67 13.63 -25.63
C LYS A 140 -17.84 14.06 -24.42
N THR A 141 -17.82 13.26 -23.36
CA THR A 141 -17.13 13.56 -22.09
C THR A 141 -15.62 13.31 -22.12
N GLY A 142 -15.12 12.56 -23.11
CA GLY A 142 -13.70 12.21 -23.22
C GLY A 142 -13.26 11.02 -22.36
N ILE A 143 -14.21 10.29 -21.78
CA ILE A 143 -13.94 9.23 -20.80
C ILE A 143 -13.85 7.87 -21.49
N LYS A 144 -14.71 7.62 -22.48
CA LYS A 144 -14.68 6.41 -23.29
C LYS A 144 -13.76 6.61 -24.49
N GLY A 145 -12.86 5.66 -24.74
CA GLY A 145 -11.97 5.71 -25.89
C GLY A 145 -10.68 4.92 -25.67
N PHE A 146 -9.72 5.13 -26.56
CA PHE A 146 -8.38 4.56 -26.45
C PHE A 146 -7.36 5.42 -27.17
N SER A 147 -6.07 5.17 -26.91
CA SER A 147 -4.96 5.80 -27.64
C SER A 147 -3.99 4.76 -28.17
N VAL A 148 -3.43 5.01 -29.35
CA VAL A 148 -2.36 4.21 -29.96
C VAL A 148 -1.24 5.14 -30.41
N THR A 149 0.01 4.73 -30.16
CA THR A 149 1.16 5.51 -30.62
C THR A 149 1.53 5.21 -32.06
N VAL A 150 2.24 6.13 -32.72
CA VAL A 150 2.76 5.90 -34.08
C VAL A 150 3.72 4.70 -34.11
N ASP A 151 4.58 4.50 -33.10
CA ASP A 151 5.44 3.31 -32.99
C ASP A 151 4.63 2.00 -32.96
N GLN A 152 3.54 1.96 -32.19
CA GLN A 152 2.67 0.79 -32.13
C GLN A 152 2.01 0.54 -33.50
N MET A 153 1.48 1.58 -34.13
CA MET A 153 0.83 1.51 -35.44
C MET A 153 1.78 1.00 -36.53
N LEU A 154 3.02 1.50 -36.56
CA LEU A 154 4.03 1.07 -37.51
C LEU A 154 4.41 -0.41 -37.34
N LYS A 155 4.40 -0.95 -36.12
CA LYS A 155 4.81 -2.33 -35.82
C LYS A 155 3.71 -3.37 -35.98
N ASN A 156 2.51 -3.08 -35.48
CA ASN A 156 1.45 -4.08 -35.38
C ASN A 156 0.49 -4.06 -36.57
N LYS A 157 0.38 -2.91 -37.26
CA LYS A 157 -0.45 -2.68 -38.47
C LYS A 157 -1.97 -2.89 -38.32
N ALA A 158 -2.44 -3.63 -37.31
CA ALA A 158 -3.85 -3.88 -37.04
C ALA A 158 -4.11 -4.01 -35.54
N PHE A 159 -5.23 -3.47 -35.08
CA PHE A 159 -5.68 -3.49 -33.69
C PHE A 159 -7.18 -3.78 -33.64
N TRP A 160 -7.53 -4.81 -32.89
CA TRP A 160 -8.92 -5.10 -32.55
C TRP A 160 -9.18 -4.76 -31.09
N ILE A 161 -10.18 -3.91 -30.82
CA ILE A 161 -10.59 -3.51 -29.48
C ILE A 161 -12.02 -4.00 -29.23
N PRO A 162 -12.21 -5.28 -28.86
CA PRO A 162 -13.53 -5.89 -28.80
C PRO A 162 -14.49 -5.20 -27.83
N SER A 163 -14.00 -4.71 -26.69
CA SER A 163 -14.82 -3.99 -25.70
C SER A 163 -15.41 -2.68 -26.22
N LEU A 164 -14.84 -2.12 -27.29
CA LEU A 164 -15.31 -0.91 -27.95
C LEU A 164 -15.95 -1.18 -29.32
N GLY A 165 -15.80 -2.40 -29.84
CA GLY A 165 -16.26 -2.75 -31.18
C GLY A 165 -15.52 -2.01 -32.30
N ILE A 166 -14.26 -1.64 -32.06
CA ILE A 166 -13.44 -0.82 -32.97
C ILE A 166 -12.32 -1.65 -33.57
N TYR A 167 -12.16 -1.56 -34.89
CA TYR A 167 -11.04 -2.13 -35.63
C TYR A 167 -10.22 -1.03 -36.30
N LEU A 168 -8.92 -0.99 -36.03
CA LEU A 168 -7.98 0.00 -36.59
C LEU A 168 -6.91 -0.73 -37.41
N THR A 169 -6.66 -0.27 -38.62
CA THR A 169 -5.62 -0.80 -39.50
C THR A 169 -4.79 0.30 -40.12
N VAL A 170 -3.59 -0.06 -40.57
CA VAL A 170 -2.55 0.89 -40.95
C VAL A 170 -1.77 0.41 -42.17
N GLY A 171 -1.54 1.30 -43.13
CA GLY A 171 -0.72 1.10 -44.32
C GLY A 171 -1.51 1.15 -45.62
N ASP A 172 -0.80 1.06 -46.76
CA ASP A 172 -1.41 1.13 -48.10
C ASP A 172 -2.29 -0.07 -48.47
N SER A 173 -2.19 -1.16 -47.71
CA SER A 173 -3.00 -2.36 -47.88
C SER A 173 -3.52 -2.79 -46.51
N PRO A 174 -4.58 -2.15 -46.00
CA PRO A 174 -5.13 -2.45 -44.69
C PRO A 174 -5.60 -3.91 -44.64
N ILE A 175 -5.29 -4.59 -43.53
CA ILE A 175 -5.73 -5.97 -43.31
C ILE A 175 -7.23 -5.94 -43.07
N SER A 176 -8.02 -6.78 -43.75
CA SER A 176 -9.46 -6.83 -43.47
C SER A 176 -9.74 -7.34 -42.06
N PHE A 177 -10.86 -6.91 -41.44
CA PHE A 177 -11.26 -7.39 -40.11
C PHE A 177 -11.37 -8.93 -40.08
N THR A 178 -12.02 -9.50 -41.09
CA THR A 178 -12.18 -10.95 -41.25
C THR A 178 -10.84 -11.67 -41.33
N ASP A 179 -9.87 -11.17 -42.09
CA ASP A 179 -8.55 -11.81 -42.19
C ASP A 179 -7.71 -11.63 -40.92
N HIS A 180 -7.89 -10.53 -40.20
CA HIS A 180 -7.29 -10.37 -38.88
C HIS A 180 -7.86 -11.36 -37.86
N LEU A 181 -9.18 -11.53 -37.81
CA LEU A 181 -9.80 -12.55 -36.95
C LEU A 181 -9.30 -13.97 -37.27
N LYS A 182 -9.14 -14.32 -38.55
CA LYS A 182 -8.54 -15.61 -38.93
C LYS A 182 -7.13 -15.80 -38.37
N LYS A 183 -6.32 -14.73 -38.30
CA LYS A 183 -4.98 -14.79 -37.68
C LYS A 183 -5.08 -14.98 -36.16
N LEU A 184 -6.11 -14.43 -35.52
CA LEU A 184 -6.33 -14.57 -34.08
C LEU A 184 -6.89 -15.94 -33.68
N GLU A 185 -7.51 -16.70 -34.59
CA GLU A 185 -8.04 -18.04 -34.28
C GLU A 185 -6.97 -18.99 -33.74
N ALA A 186 -5.70 -18.86 -34.18
CA ALA A 186 -4.58 -19.65 -33.63
C ALA A 186 -4.29 -19.41 -32.14
N TYR A 187 -4.82 -18.31 -31.58
CA TYR A 187 -4.68 -17.89 -30.19
C TYR A 187 -5.95 -18.09 -29.36
N LYS A 188 -7.06 -18.51 -29.98
CA LYS A 188 -8.34 -18.73 -29.30
C LYS A 188 -8.20 -19.76 -28.19
N GLY A 189 -8.68 -19.43 -26.99
CA GLY A 189 -8.55 -20.29 -25.83
C GLY A 189 -7.15 -20.35 -25.21
N LYS A 190 -6.18 -19.59 -25.72
CA LYS A 190 -4.82 -19.49 -25.16
C LYS A 190 -4.62 -18.26 -24.29
N SER A 191 -5.63 -17.41 -24.13
CA SER A 191 -5.52 -16.32 -23.16
C SER A 191 -5.50 -16.88 -21.74
N ILE A 192 -4.74 -16.24 -20.84
CA ILE A 192 -4.64 -16.67 -19.45
C ILE A 192 -6.02 -16.72 -18.78
N LEU A 193 -6.94 -15.82 -19.14
CA LEU A 193 -8.30 -15.81 -18.59
C LEU A 193 -9.15 -16.98 -19.08
N GLU A 194 -8.96 -17.43 -20.33
CA GLU A 194 -9.63 -18.63 -20.84
C GLU A 194 -9.03 -19.91 -20.28
N GLN A 195 -7.71 -19.94 -20.07
CA GLN A 195 -7.02 -21.04 -19.38
C GLN A 195 -7.56 -21.17 -17.94
N LEU A 196 -7.55 -20.08 -17.17
CA LEU A 196 -8.06 -20.06 -15.79
C LEU A 196 -9.52 -20.50 -15.66
N ARG A 197 -10.37 -20.22 -16.67
CA ARG A 197 -11.77 -20.69 -16.66
C ARG A 197 -11.93 -22.19 -16.89
N ARG A 198 -10.94 -22.84 -17.51
CA ARG A 198 -10.96 -24.27 -17.86
C ARG A 198 -10.17 -25.11 -16.87
N GLU A 199 -9.14 -24.53 -16.28
CA GLU A 199 -8.33 -25.19 -15.27
C GLU A 199 -9.17 -25.47 -14.02
N PRO A 200 -9.06 -26.66 -13.42
CA PRO A 200 -9.67 -26.91 -12.12
C PRO A 200 -9.04 -25.99 -11.08
N GLU A 201 -9.79 -25.64 -10.03
CA GLU A 201 -9.18 -25.03 -8.86
C GLU A 201 -8.02 -25.90 -8.36
N ALA A 202 -6.89 -25.28 -8.04
CA ALA A 202 -5.73 -26.01 -7.52
C ALA A 202 -6.11 -26.72 -6.21
N THR A 203 -5.71 -27.99 -6.06
CA THR A 203 -5.85 -28.67 -4.77
C THR A 203 -4.92 -28.02 -3.74
N TYR A 204 -5.16 -28.28 -2.44
CA TYR A 204 -4.28 -27.81 -1.38
C TYR A 204 -2.83 -28.28 -1.61
N GLU A 205 -2.63 -29.53 -2.01
CA GLU A 205 -1.32 -30.11 -2.32
C GLU A 205 -0.67 -29.40 -3.51
N GLN A 206 -1.41 -29.18 -4.60
CA GLN A 206 -0.89 -28.44 -5.77
C GLN A 206 -0.54 -26.99 -5.44
N TYR A 207 -1.33 -26.36 -4.59
CA TYR A 207 -1.05 -25.02 -4.10
C TYR A 207 0.23 -25.02 -3.25
N THR A 208 0.38 -25.94 -2.29
CA THR A 208 1.56 -26.07 -1.43
C THR A 208 2.82 -26.42 -2.23
N GLU A 209 2.75 -27.32 -3.22
CA GLU A 209 3.87 -27.66 -4.09
C GLU A 209 4.32 -26.48 -4.97
N ARG A 210 3.37 -25.67 -5.45
CA ARG A 210 3.67 -24.45 -6.23
C ARG A 210 4.03 -23.25 -5.35
N TRP A 211 3.78 -23.34 -4.05
CA TRP A 211 4.00 -22.25 -3.09
C TRP A 211 5.48 -21.91 -2.91
N GLU A 212 6.41 -22.84 -3.17
CA GLU A 212 7.85 -22.58 -3.13
C GLU A 212 8.27 -21.36 -3.96
N ASP A 213 7.53 -21.06 -5.04
CA ASP A 213 7.83 -19.99 -5.99
C ASP A 213 7.29 -18.60 -5.56
N MET A 214 6.39 -18.54 -4.57
CA MET A 214 5.85 -17.28 -4.01
C MET A 214 6.50 -16.84 -2.70
N GLY A 215 7.63 -17.46 -2.35
CA GLY A 215 8.32 -17.26 -1.08
C GLY A 215 8.26 -18.55 -0.28
N ASN A 216 9.30 -19.36 -0.42
CA ASN A 216 9.52 -20.57 0.36
C ASN A 216 9.26 -20.29 1.86
N PRO A 217 8.35 -21.00 2.54
CA PRO A 217 8.11 -20.80 3.98
C PRO A 217 9.30 -21.21 4.86
N ALA A 218 10.24 -21.98 4.31
CA ALA A 218 11.56 -22.25 4.87
C ALA A 218 12.64 -21.26 4.40
N TYR A 219 12.29 -20.22 3.62
CA TYR A 219 13.19 -19.12 3.33
C TYR A 219 13.51 -18.38 4.62
N GLU A 220 14.72 -18.65 5.12
CA GLU A 220 15.36 -17.80 6.10
C GLU A 220 16.07 -16.69 5.34
N ASN A 221 15.50 -15.47 5.38
CA ASN A 221 16.25 -14.30 4.93
C ASN A 221 17.60 -14.27 5.71
N PRO A 222 18.77 -14.30 5.05
CA PRO A 222 20.07 -14.37 5.73
C PRO A 222 20.38 -13.08 6.52
N HIS A 223 19.59 -12.03 6.31
CA HIS A 223 19.57 -10.79 7.09
C HIS A 223 18.36 -10.71 8.04
N MET A 224 17.56 -11.78 8.15
CA MET A 224 16.49 -11.89 9.11
C MET A 224 17.10 -12.00 10.50
N VAL A 225 17.00 -10.91 11.24
CA VAL A 225 17.29 -10.92 12.67
C VAL A 225 16.16 -11.72 13.32
N THR A 226 16.38 -13.01 13.54
CA THR A 226 15.44 -13.85 14.29
C THR A 226 15.51 -13.52 15.79
N PRO A 227 14.37 -13.36 16.47
CA PRO A 227 13.07 -12.90 16.00
C PRO A 227 12.86 -11.43 16.41
N GLY A 228 13.13 -10.49 15.49
CA GLY A 228 12.74 -9.09 15.61
C GLY A 228 11.41 -8.81 14.91
N HIS A 229 10.34 -9.58 15.17
CA HIS A 229 9.00 -9.18 14.71
C HIS A 229 8.40 -8.25 15.77
N ILE A 230 8.43 -6.95 15.49
CA ILE A 230 7.76 -5.94 16.32
C ILE A 230 6.24 -6.11 16.15
N VAL A 231 5.54 -6.54 17.20
CA VAL A 231 4.08 -6.55 17.18
C VAL A 231 3.60 -5.17 17.60
N GLY A 232 3.02 -4.43 16.66
CA GLY A 232 2.49 -3.11 16.96
C GLY A 232 1.07 -3.19 17.51
N ILE A 233 0.80 -2.50 18.62
CA ILE A 233 -0.50 -2.42 19.27
C ILE A 233 -0.90 -0.96 19.51
N THR A 234 -2.17 -0.66 19.30
CA THR A 234 -2.81 0.63 19.57
C THR A 234 -4.33 0.46 19.38
N TRP A 235 -5.06 1.56 19.21
CA TRP A 235 -6.48 1.61 18.84
C TRP A 235 -6.66 2.01 17.37
N ASP A 236 -7.88 1.85 16.83
CA ASP A 236 -8.22 2.25 15.45
C ASP A 236 -7.73 3.67 15.16
N SER A 237 -6.86 3.79 14.14
CA SER A 237 -6.35 5.05 13.59
C SER A 237 -5.59 5.99 14.55
N ALA A 238 -5.27 5.52 15.75
CA ALA A 238 -4.56 6.31 16.76
C ALA A 238 -3.19 6.78 16.27
N LEU A 239 -2.82 8.03 16.57
CA LEU A 239 -1.50 8.60 16.25
C LEU A 239 -0.40 7.92 17.06
N HIS A 240 -0.64 7.69 18.34
CA HIS A 240 0.31 7.09 19.27
C HIS A 240 0.18 5.57 19.27
N LYS A 241 1.30 4.87 19.07
CA LYS A 241 1.35 3.42 18.92
C LYS A 241 2.51 2.83 19.69
N PHE A 242 2.41 1.56 20.05
CA PHE A 242 3.48 0.84 20.73
C PHE A 242 3.92 -0.34 19.88
N GLY A 243 5.23 -0.58 19.82
CA GLY A 243 5.81 -1.77 19.23
C GLY A 243 6.38 -2.66 20.33
N ILE A 244 5.97 -3.92 20.36
CA ILE A 244 6.52 -4.92 21.28
C ILE A 244 7.55 -5.73 20.50
N ASP A 245 8.82 -5.51 20.82
CA ASP A 245 9.96 -6.19 20.21
C ASP A 245 10.49 -7.29 21.15
N ARG A 246 10.99 -8.38 20.56
CA ARG A 246 11.63 -9.51 21.25
C ARG A 246 13.15 -9.52 21.11
N LYS A 247 13.72 -8.51 20.46
CA LYS A 247 15.16 -8.39 20.25
C LYS A 247 15.94 -8.54 21.56
N GLY A 248 16.88 -9.49 21.58
CA GLY A 248 17.76 -9.75 22.72
C GLY A 248 17.24 -10.78 23.71
N MET A 249 16.05 -11.37 23.49
CA MET A 249 15.45 -12.37 24.38
C MET A 249 15.45 -13.79 23.80
N GLN A 250 16.22 -14.05 22.75
CA GLN A 250 16.16 -15.29 21.97
C GLN A 250 16.39 -16.55 22.80
N GLU A 251 17.35 -16.52 23.70
CA GLU A 251 17.76 -17.68 24.50
C GLU A 251 16.78 -18.01 25.63
N PHE A 252 16.00 -17.01 26.07
CA PHE A 252 15.10 -17.11 27.23
C PHE A 252 13.62 -17.17 26.84
N TRP A 253 13.29 -16.81 25.61
CA TRP A 253 11.91 -16.77 25.11
C TRP A 253 11.30 -18.18 25.03
N LYS A 254 10.06 -18.32 25.50
CA LYS A 254 9.30 -19.58 25.45
C LYS A 254 8.10 -19.49 24.53
N GLU A 255 7.29 -18.46 24.68
CA GLU A 255 6.12 -18.26 23.84
C GLU A 255 5.73 -16.79 23.73
N GLN A 256 4.99 -16.47 22.69
CA GLN A 256 4.25 -15.22 22.56
C GLN A 256 2.91 -15.52 21.88
N LYS A 257 1.81 -15.07 22.47
CA LYS A 257 0.46 -15.35 21.96
C LYS A 257 -0.45 -14.14 22.05
N LEU A 258 -1.42 -14.11 21.15
CA LEU A 258 -2.55 -13.18 21.18
C LEU A 258 -3.72 -13.82 21.93
N GLU A 259 -4.50 -13.01 22.65
CA GLU A 259 -5.75 -13.46 23.25
C GLU A 259 -6.81 -13.67 22.15
N ASN A 260 -6.99 -14.92 21.70
CA ASN A 260 -7.95 -15.28 20.64
C ASN A 260 -7.81 -14.43 19.36
N GLY A 261 -6.57 -14.10 18.99
CA GLY A 261 -6.28 -13.26 17.83
C GLY A 261 -6.58 -11.78 18.02
N LEU A 262 -6.89 -11.31 19.23
CA LEU A 262 -7.10 -9.89 19.59
C LEU A 262 -5.80 -9.27 20.16
N PRO A 263 -5.64 -7.93 20.17
CA PRO A 263 -4.37 -7.27 20.47
C PRO A 263 -4.09 -7.14 21.98
N VAL A 264 -4.22 -8.25 22.70
CA VAL A 264 -3.67 -8.47 24.04
C VAL A 264 -2.62 -9.56 23.89
N ILE A 265 -1.37 -9.21 24.18
CA ILE A 265 -0.21 -10.06 23.94
C ILE A 265 0.28 -10.60 25.27
N THR A 266 0.52 -11.90 25.37
CA THR A 266 1.27 -12.49 26.48
C THR A 266 2.60 -13.00 25.94
N THR A 267 3.69 -12.53 26.53
CA THR A 267 5.05 -13.03 26.25
C THR A 267 5.56 -13.76 27.49
N THR A 268 6.04 -14.99 27.30
CA THR A 268 6.60 -15.83 28.37
C THR A 268 8.10 -16.00 28.16
N ILE A 269 8.87 -15.74 29.21
CA ILE A 269 10.34 -15.78 29.22
C ILE A 269 10.76 -16.56 30.46
N GLU A 270 11.74 -17.44 30.35
CA GLU A 270 12.36 -18.11 31.50
C GLU A 270 13.86 -17.85 31.55
N GLN A 271 14.32 -17.31 32.67
CA GLN A 271 15.71 -16.97 32.89
C GLN A 271 16.06 -17.14 34.37
N ASP A 272 17.23 -17.73 34.65
CA ASP A 272 17.78 -17.89 36.01
C ASP A 272 16.82 -18.51 37.02
N GLY A 273 16.01 -19.48 36.60
CA GLY A 273 15.01 -20.14 37.47
C GLY A 273 13.79 -19.29 37.79
N LEU A 274 13.56 -18.20 37.06
CA LEU A 274 12.35 -17.37 37.12
C LEU A 274 11.57 -17.50 35.82
N CYS A 275 10.24 -17.56 35.91
CA CYS A 275 9.33 -17.43 34.77
C CYS A 275 8.67 -16.04 34.80
N TYR A 276 8.81 -15.30 33.72
CA TYR A 276 8.20 -14.00 33.49
C TYR A 276 7.07 -14.15 32.48
N GLU A 277 5.86 -13.80 32.87
CA GLU A 277 4.74 -13.60 31.96
C GLU A 277 4.40 -12.12 31.90
N VAL A 278 4.53 -11.54 30.71
CA VAL A 278 4.24 -10.13 30.46
C VAL A 278 3.01 -10.04 29.56
N GLU A 279 1.89 -9.63 30.14
CA GLU A 279 0.64 -9.36 29.41
C GLU A 279 0.55 -7.87 29.05
N GLN A 280 0.45 -7.56 27.76
CA GLN A 280 0.60 -6.20 27.22
C GLN A 280 -0.54 -5.85 26.28
N PHE A 281 -1.12 -4.65 26.44
CA PHE A 281 -2.10 -4.08 25.51
C PHE A 281 -2.12 -2.55 25.61
N ALA A 282 -2.63 -1.89 24.57
CA ALA A 282 -2.75 -0.44 24.50
C ALA A 282 -4.16 0.00 24.85
N TYR A 283 -4.29 1.06 25.66
CA TYR A 283 -5.58 1.59 26.11
C TYR A 283 -5.59 3.13 26.14
N PRO A 284 -6.68 3.81 25.74
CA PRO A 284 -6.78 5.26 25.80
C PRO A 284 -6.78 5.76 27.24
N LEU A 285 -6.02 6.82 27.54
CA LEU A 285 -5.95 7.42 28.87
C LEU A 285 -7.33 7.81 29.42
N ASN A 286 -8.21 8.31 28.55
CA ASN A 286 -9.55 8.79 28.91
C ASN A 286 -10.66 7.73 28.64
N GLY A 287 -10.27 6.47 28.44
CA GLY A 287 -11.20 5.39 28.04
C GLY A 287 -11.57 5.40 26.54
N PRO A 288 -12.36 4.40 26.09
CA PRO A 288 -12.69 4.21 24.69
C PRO A 288 -13.29 5.48 24.08
N PRO A 289 -12.79 5.99 22.94
CA PRO A 289 -13.37 7.16 22.30
C PRO A 289 -14.79 6.84 21.80
N LYS A 290 -15.68 7.83 21.87
CA LYS A 290 -17.07 7.72 21.37
C LYS A 290 -17.18 7.71 19.84
N GLU A 291 -16.10 8.09 19.18
CA GLU A 291 -16.00 8.23 17.73
C GLU A 291 -14.62 7.82 17.24
N ARG A 292 -14.51 7.41 15.98
CA ARG A 292 -13.23 7.15 15.33
C ARG A 292 -12.45 8.46 15.21
N ARG A 293 -11.30 8.52 15.88
CA ARG A 293 -10.37 9.65 15.88
C ARG A 293 -8.95 9.13 16.16
N GLY A 294 -7.93 9.86 15.77
CA GLY A 294 -6.55 9.41 15.99
C GLY A 294 -5.79 10.15 17.09
N ASP A 295 -6.19 11.36 17.44
CA ASP A 295 -5.58 12.21 18.48
C ASP A 295 -5.96 11.74 19.89
N ILE A 296 -5.56 10.51 20.20
CA ILE A 296 -5.85 9.80 21.44
C ILE A 296 -4.54 9.63 22.20
N ALA A 297 -4.47 10.16 23.42
CA ALA A 297 -3.40 9.82 24.35
C ALA A 297 -3.53 8.33 24.75
N MET A 298 -2.54 7.53 24.39
CA MET A 298 -2.55 6.09 24.60
C MET A 298 -1.64 5.71 25.77
N VAL A 299 -1.97 4.62 26.45
CA VAL A 299 -1.17 4.03 27.52
C VAL A 299 -0.93 2.56 27.19
N LEU A 300 0.33 2.14 27.17
CA LEU A 300 0.68 0.73 27.17
C LEU A 300 0.58 0.22 28.60
N LEU A 301 -0.33 -0.71 28.83
CA LEU A 301 -0.49 -1.41 30.10
C LEU A 301 0.24 -2.75 30.00
N GLN A 302 1.10 -3.02 30.98
CA GLN A 302 1.89 -4.25 31.04
C GLN A 302 1.75 -4.86 32.43
N LYS A 303 1.12 -6.02 32.55
CA LYS A 303 1.14 -6.80 33.79
C LYS A 303 2.29 -7.78 33.72
N VAL A 304 3.20 -7.68 34.67
CA VAL A 304 4.33 -8.58 34.82
C VAL A 304 4.02 -9.52 35.97
N ARG A 305 4.00 -10.82 35.68
CA ARG A 305 3.92 -11.88 36.69
C ARG A 305 5.26 -12.62 36.70
N ILE A 306 5.88 -12.69 37.86
CA ILE A 306 7.18 -13.35 38.04
C ILE A 306 7.00 -14.50 39.00
N THR A 307 7.34 -15.71 38.57
CA THR A 307 7.22 -16.94 39.36
C THR A 307 8.60 -17.51 39.66
N ASN A 308 8.87 -17.85 40.92
CA ASN A 308 10.08 -18.56 41.31
C ASN A 308 9.92 -20.05 41.03
N LEU A 309 10.69 -20.58 40.07
CA LEU A 309 10.67 -22.01 39.71
C LEU A 309 11.59 -22.84 40.61
N GLN A 310 12.35 -22.21 41.50
CA GLN A 310 13.27 -22.86 42.41
C GLN A 310 12.61 -23.17 43.75
N ASP A 311 13.26 -24.06 44.52
CA ASP A 311 12.76 -24.63 45.77
C ASP A 311 13.10 -23.81 47.03
N HIS A 312 13.79 -22.68 46.88
CA HIS A 312 14.21 -21.80 47.97
C HIS A 312 13.75 -20.36 47.74
N THR A 313 13.61 -19.60 48.84
CA THR A 313 13.33 -18.16 48.77
C THR A 313 14.53 -17.42 48.22
N ARG A 314 14.29 -16.45 47.35
CA ARG A 314 15.33 -15.57 46.81
C ARG A 314 14.85 -14.14 46.71
N ASN A 315 15.79 -13.21 46.79
CA ASN A 315 15.56 -11.84 46.41
C ASN A 315 15.57 -11.74 44.87
N VAL A 316 14.55 -11.09 44.31
CA VAL A 316 14.40 -10.87 42.87
C VAL A 316 14.58 -9.39 42.60
N SER A 317 15.34 -9.09 41.55
CA SER A 317 15.56 -7.74 41.04
C SER A 317 15.10 -7.67 39.59
N VAL A 318 14.25 -6.70 39.28
CA VAL A 318 13.76 -6.45 37.92
C VAL A 318 14.27 -5.08 37.50
N ASN A 319 15.19 -5.07 36.53
CA ASN A 319 15.70 -3.83 35.95
C ASN A 319 14.88 -3.45 34.72
N MET A 320 14.31 -2.25 34.74
CA MET A 320 13.60 -1.66 33.61
C MET A 320 14.45 -0.54 33.02
N HIS A 321 15.00 -0.81 31.84
CA HIS A 321 15.73 0.18 31.07
C HIS A 321 14.76 0.98 30.22
N HIS A 322 14.80 2.30 30.36
CA HIS A 322 13.97 3.20 29.58
C HIS A 322 14.84 4.18 28.82
N ARG A 323 14.45 4.42 27.57
CA ARG A 323 15.04 5.44 26.72
C ARG A 323 13.93 6.26 26.10
N ARG A 324 13.99 7.59 26.24
CA ARG A 324 12.94 8.48 25.73
C ARG A 324 13.51 9.78 25.19
N GLU A 325 12.89 10.31 24.14
CA GLU A 325 13.21 11.63 23.61
C GLU A 325 12.41 12.73 24.36
N PHE A 326 13.10 13.81 24.71
CA PHE A 326 12.59 14.97 25.43
C PHE A 326 12.56 16.18 24.50
N ALA A 327 11.65 17.12 24.77
CA ALA A 327 11.54 18.35 23.98
C ALA A 327 12.78 19.26 24.13
N SER A 328 13.44 19.21 25.29
CA SER A 328 14.61 20.02 25.61
C SER A 328 15.87 19.17 25.71
N THR A 329 17.02 19.77 25.38
CA THR A 329 18.35 19.21 25.62
C THR A 329 18.88 19.53 27.03
N GLU A 330 18.17 20.38 27.78
CA GLU A 330 18.56 20.75 29.14
C GLU A 330 18.66 19.52 30.04
N PRO A 331 19.60 19.50 31.02
CA PRO A 331 19.68 18.41 31.98
C PRO A 331 18.42 18.37 32.85
N SER A 332 17.64 17.31 32.70
CA SER A 332 16.50 16.98 33.58
C SER A 332 16.80 15.71 34.34
N LYS A 333 16.47 15.68 35.64
CA LYS A 333 16.52 14.47 36.45
C LYS A 333 15.18 13.75 36.38
N ILE A 334 15.19 12.44 36.57
CA ILE A 334 13.97 11.65 36.78
C ILE A 334 13.70 11.59 38.28
N ILE A 335 12.63 12.24 38.73
CA ILE A 335 12.17 12.10 40.11
C ILE A 335 11.03 11.09 40.15
N TRP A 336 10.77 10.52 41.31
CA TRP A 336 9.60 9.68 41.51
C TRP A 336 8.82 10.10 42.74
N ARG A 337 7.54 9.75 42.75
CA ARG A 337 6.61 9.96 43.86
C ARG A 337 5.88 8.65 44.13
N SER A 338 5.74 8.29 45.38
CA SER A 338 4.79 7.25 45.78
C SER A 338 3.41 7.87 46.01
N LYS A 339 2.38 7.16 45.54
CA LYS A 339 0.98 7.42 45.87
C LYS A 339 0.27 6.07 45.93
N ASP A 340 -0.30 5.75 47.09
CA ASP A 340 -0.87 4.42 47.37
C ASP A 340 0.16 3.32 47.09
N ASN A 341 -0.19 2.31 46.29
CA ASN A 341 0.71 1.23 45.87
C ASN A 341 1.40 1.51 44.52
N ALA A 342 1.50 2.78 44.12
CA ALA A 342 2.09 3.17 42.84
C ALA A 342 3.29 4.12 42.99
N PHE A 343 4.32 3.87 42.18
CA PHE A 343 5.41 4.79 41.91
C PHE A 343 5.17 5.50 40.59
N VAL A 344 5.21 6.84 40.59
CA VAL A 344 5.07 7.67 39.40
C VAL A 344 6.39 8.34 39.10
N PHE A 345 6.90 8.18 37.89
CA PHE A 345 8.19 8.71 37.45
C PHE A 345 7.97 9.96 36.57
N GLU A 346 8.64 11.04 36.93
CA GLU A 346 8.41 12.39 36.39
C GLU A 346 9.70 13.11 36.05
N GLU A 347 9.61 14.01 35.07
CA GLU A 347 10.70 14.89 34.70
C GLU A 347 10.84 16.01 35.74
N SER A 348 12.03 16.27 36.25
CA SER A 348 12.21 17.18 37.38
C SER A 348 11.81 18.64 37.12
N VAL A 349 11.88 19.10 35.87
CA VAL A 349 11.61 20.51 35.48
C VAL A 349 10.16 20.70 35.06
N SER A 350 9.66 19.95 34.08
CA SER A 350 8.29 20.08 33.57
C SER A 350 7.26 19.25 34.32
N HIS A 351 7.70 18.34 35.19
CA HIS A 351 6.85 17.36 35.88
C HIS A 351 6.02 16.48 34.93
N LYS A 352 6.42 16.39 33.66
CA LYS A 352 5.80 15.47 32.72
C LYS A 352 6.03 14.04 33.16
N ILE A 353 4.99 13.23 33.04
CA ILE A 353 4.96 11.86 33.55
C ILE A 353 5.43 10.91 32.46
N PHE A 354 6.41 10.08 32.79
CA PHE A 354 7.01 9.13 31.87
C PHE A 354 6.27 7.81 31.86
N TYR A 355 6.03 7.25 33.05
CA TYR A 355 5.35 5.99 33.32
C TYR A 355 5.05 5.89 34.82
N ALA A 356 4.25 4.89 35.17
CA ALA A 356 3.98 4.50 36.54
C ALA A 356 4.13 2.99 36.71
N VAL A 357 4.44 2.56 37.93
CA VAL A 357 4.49 1.15 38.35
C VAL A 357 3.56 0.99 39.53
N GLU A 358 2.63 0.05 39.46
CA GLU A 358 1.66 -0.26 40.52
C GLU A 358 1.86 -1.70 40.99
N GLY A 359 2.08 -1.92 42.28
CA GLY A 359 2.21 -3.25 42.86
C GLY A 359 2.52 -3.21 44.36
N SER A 360 2.02 -4.20 45.10
CA SER A 360 2.27 -4.34 46.53
C SER A 360 3.62 -4.99 46.81
N GLY A 361 4.30 -4.56 47.89
CA GLY A 361 5.54 -5.20 48.36
C GLY A 361 6.78 -4.86 47.54
N LEU A 362 6.67 -3.95 46.57
CA LEU A 362 7.77 -3.50 45.74
C LEU A 362 8.63 -2.49 46.50
N LYS A 363 9.95 -2.72 46.48
CA LYS A 363 10.93 -1.69 46.84
C LYS A 363 11.54 -1.15 45.56
N GLN A 364 11.75 0.16 45.53
CA GLN A 364 12.31 0.86 44.38
C GLN A 364 13.69 1.40 44.76
N ASP A 365 14.68 1.14 43.92
CA ASP A 365 16.01 1.75 44.00
C ASP A 365 16.29 2.50 42.69
N PRO A 366 16.28 3.84 42.68
CA PRO A 366 16.51 4.61 41.47
C PRO A 366 18.01 4.72 41.24
N GLU A 367 18.51 4.03 40.22
CA GLU A 367 19.84 4.32 39.69
C GLU A 367 19.68 5.25 38.48
N GLN A 368 20.14 6.51 38.63
CA GLN A 368 20.25 7.41 37.48
C GLN A 368 21.63 7.23 36.84
N PRO A 369 21.72 6.70 35.60
CA PRO A 369 22.97 6.76 34.88
C PRO A 369 23.37 8.24 34.68
N ASP A 370 24.65 8.54 34.92
CA ASP A 370 25.23 9.89 34.76
C ASP A 370 25.31 10.26 33.27
N ASP A 371 24.19 10.70 32.69
CA ASP A 371 24.13 11.10 31.29
C ASP A 371 24.67 12.52 31.10
N LYS A 372 26.01 12.63 31.11
CA LYS A 372 26.74 13.89 30.90
C LYS A 372 26.52 14.50 29.50
N LYS A 373 25.87 13.79 28.58
CA LYS A 373 25.68 14.24 27.20
C LYS A 373 24.43 15.11 27.07
N LYS A 374 24.60 16.29 26.47
CA LYS A 374 23.49 17.17 26.06
C LYS A 374 22.76 16.60 24.84
N THR A 375 21.96 15.57 25.06
CA THR A 375 21.09 14.92 24.07
C THR A 375 19.63 15.02 24.50
N ARG A 376 18.72 15.08 23.51
CA ARG A 376 17.26 14.95 23.73
C ARG A 376 16.87 13.54 24.15
N TRP A 377 17.63 12.53 23.77
CA TRP A 377 17.43 11.15 24.21
C TRP A 377 18.03 10.95 25.60
N LYS A 378 17.20 10.61 26.58
CA LYS A 378 17.64 10.29 27.95
C LYS A 378 17.46 8.81 28.22
N ASN A 379 18.44 8.21 28.89
CA ASN A 379 18.36 6.85 29.43
C ASN A 379 18.14 6.94 30.93
N PHE A 380 17.34 6.02 31.48
CA PHE A 380 17.21 5.86 32.92
C PHE A 380 16.85 4.40 33.23
N GLU A 381 17.24 3.97 34.42
CA GLU A 381 17.00 2.62 34.91
C GLU A 381 16.10 2.69 36.15
N THR A 382 15.30 1.66 36.32
CA THR A 382 14.51 1.50 37.54
C THR A 382 14.62 0.06 37.97
N VAL A 383 15.16 -0.10 39.18
CA VAL A 383 15.32 -1.40 39.80
C VAL A 383 14.19 -1.60 40.80
N LEU A 384 13.37 -2.63 40.54
CA LEU A 384 12.36 -3.09 41.49
C LEU A 384 12.90 -4.33 42.20
N THR A 385 12.85 -4.34 43.53
CA THR A 385 13.28 -5.49 44.34
C THR A 385 12.17 -5.99 45.25
N PHE A 386 12.09 -7.30 45.42
CA PHE A 386 11.17 -7.99 46.31
C PHE A 386 11.65 -9.42 46.59
N ASP A 387 11.16 -10.02 47.68
CA ASP A 387 11.48 -11.40 48.03
C ASP A 387 10.41 -12.35 47.47
N LEU A 388 10.84 -13.48 46.90
CA LEU A 388 9.95 -14.46 46.29
C LEU A 388 10.22 -15.86 46.85
N THR A 389 9.26 -16.38 47.61
CA THR A 389 9.34 -17.74 48.18
C THR A 389 9.16 -18.81 47.11
N LYS A 390 9.43 -20.07 47.45
CA LYS A 390 9.24 -21.23 46.56
C LYS A 390 7.86 -21.22 45.90
N ASN A 391 7.82 -21.34 44.57
CA ASN A 391 6.61 -21.40 43.74
C ASN A 391 5.64 -20.21 43.93
N ALA A 392 6.05 -19.16 44.65
CA ALA A 392 5.25 -17.96 44.78
C ALA A 392 5.41 -17.10 43.53
N ASN A 393 4.43 -16.24 43.31
CA ASN A 393 4.49 -15.22 42.28
C ASN A 393 4.38 -13.82 42.89
N GLN A 394 4.99 -12.87 42.20
CA GLN A 394 4.80 -11.45 42.42
C GLN A 394 4.24 -10.85 41.14
N GLU A 395 3.22 -10.01 41.28
CA GLU A 395 2.62 -9.27 40.18
C GLU A 395 2.78 -7.76 40.35
N PHE A 396 2.96 -7.06 39.25
CA PHE A 396 2.88 -5.60 39.19
C PHE A 396 2.49 -5.13 37.79
N VAL A 397 2.01 -3.90 37.70
CA VAL A 397 1.55 -3.26 36.45
C VAL A 397 2.42 -2.07 36.12
N VAL A 398 2.97 -2.03 34.90
CA VAL A 398 3.65 -0.88 34.33
C VAL A 398 2.70 -0.15 33.38
N LYS A 399 2.58 1.17 33.53
CA LYS A 399 1.71 2.03 32.72
C LYS A 399 2.57 3.04 31.98
N LEU A 400 2.74 2.87 30.67
CA LEU A 400 3.62 3.69 29.83
C LEU A 400 2.79 4.58 28.87
N PRO A 401 2.56 5.86 29.19
CA PRO A 401 1.84 6.78 28.32
C PRO A 401 2.66 7.26 27.11
N SER A 402 1.96 7.40 25.98
CA SER A 402 2.42 8.09 24.77
C SER A 402 1.28 9.01 24.28
N PRO A 403 1.48 10.34 24.26
CA PRO A 403 2.70 11.07 24.61
C PRO A 403 2.97 11.08 26.13
N MET A 404 4.04 11.75 26.59
CA MET A 404 4.21 12.01 28.02
C MET A 404 3.04 12.82 28.54
N LEU A 405 2.56 12.51 29.74
CA LEU A 405 1.41 13.19 30.31
C LEU A 405 1.83 14.45 31.05
N LEU A 406 0.92 15.42 31.09
CA LEU A 406 1.09 16.61 31.90
C LEU A 406 0.73 16.32 33.37
N PRO A 407 1.21 17.14 34.33
CA PRO A 407 0.97 16.89 35.76
C PRO A 407 -0.50 16.74 36.14
N GLN A 408 -1.42 17.45 35.47
CA GLN A 408 -2.86 17.38 35.74
C GLN A 408 -3.49 16.03 35.38
N ASP A 409 -2.84 15.23 34.52
CA ASP A 409 -3.35 13.92 34.10
C ASP A 409 -2.76 12.77 34.95
N ARG A 410 -1.99 13.09 36.00
CA ARG A 410 -1.37 12.10 36.90
C ARG A 410 -2.38 11.12 37.47
N ASP A 411 -3.44 11.66 38.06
CA ASP A 411 -4.44 10.83 38.73
C ASP A 411 -5.20 9.96 37.74
N LYS A 412 -5.37 10.39 36.49
CA LYS A 412 -5.95 9.55 35.45
C LYS A 412 -5.08 8.32 35.18
N LEU A 413 -3.76 8.50 35.03
CA LEU A 413 -2.82 7.40 34.82
C LEU A 413 -2.80 6.43 36.00
N ILE A 414 -2.74 6.95 37.24
CA ILE A 414 -2.76 6.12 38.45
C ILE A 414 -4.06 5.32 38.53
N ASN A 415 -5.21 5.95 38.27
CA ASN A 415 -6.52 5.33 38.40
C ASN A 415 -6.89 4.36 37.27
N LEU A 416 -6.08 4.23 36.21
CA LEU A 416 -6.30 3.20 35.18
C LEU A 416 -6.20 1.81 35.80
N ASN A 417 -7.33 1.12 35.91
CA ASN A 417 -7.39 -0.24 36.41
C ASN A 417 -7.05 -1.24 35.28
N PHE A 418 -6.05 -2.10 35.51
CA PHE A 418 -5.57 -3.05 34.50
C PHE A 418 -6.68 -3.99 34.00
N VAL A 419 -7.41 -4.63 34.92
CA VAL A 419 -8.44 -5.63 34.59
C VAL A 419 -9.57 -5.00 33.77
N LYS A 420 -10.12 -3.88 34.23
CA LYS A 420 -11.18 -3.16 33.51
C LYS A 420 -10.73 -2.68 32.13
N SER A 421 -9.49 -2.19 32.03
CA SER A 421 -8.92 -1.74 30.76
C SER A 421 -8.69 -2.90 29.78
N ARG A 422 -8.28 -4.07 30.28
CA ARG A 422 -8.11 -5.30 29.50
C ARG A 422 -9.45 -5.77 28.92
N GLU A 423 -10.48 -5.86 29.77
CA GLU A 423 -11.83 -6.24 29.37
C GLU A 423 -12.39 -5.26 28.33
N ALA A 424 -12.26 -3.95 28.55
CA ALA A 424 -12.71 -2.94 27.61
C ALA A 424 -11.97 -3.00 26.27
N THR A 425 -10.66 -3.32 26.28
CA THR A 425 -9.88 -3.51 25.05
C THR A 425 -10.34 -4.72 24.26
N LEU A 426 -10.52 -5.87 24.93
CA LEU A 426 -11.01 -7.08 24.28
C LEU A 426 -12.41 -6.88 23.72
N LYS A 427 -13.31 -6.25 24.50
CA LYS A 427 -14.65 -5.92 24.04
C LYS A 427 -14.64 -5.03 22.82
N PHE A 428 -13.86 -3.94 22.83
CA PHE A 428 -13.78 -3.01 21.69
C PHE A 428 -13.39 -3.75 20.39
N TRP A 429 -12.34 -4.57 20.43
CA TRP A 429 -11.88 -5.26 19.24
C TRP A 429 -12.78 -6.42 18.82
N ALA A 430 -13.37 -7.14 19.78
CA ALA A 430 -14.35 -8.17 19.48
C ALA A 430 -15.62 -7.57 18.85
N ASP A 431 -16.10 -6.43 19.37
CA ASP A 431 -17.23 -5.69 18.80
C ASP A 431 -16.89 -5.28 17.35
N TYR A 432 -15.70 -4.74 17.10
CA TYR A 432 -15.25 -4.42 15.74
C TYR A 432 -15.29 -5.64 14.82
N VAL A 433 -14.68 -6.76 15.21
CA VAL A 433 -14.70 -8.02 14.44
C VAL A 433 -16.14 -8.45 14.14
N SER A 434 -17.06 -8.30 15.09
CA SER A 434 -18.47 -8.73 14.96
C SER A 434 -19.29 -7.90 13.97
N LEU A 435 -18.86 -6.67 13.65
CA LEU A 435 -19.56 -5.79 12.72
C LEU A 435 -19.39 -6.22 11.26
N GLY A 436 -18.29 -6.89 10.94
CA GLY A 436 -17.99 -7.32 9.58
C GLY A 436 -18.42 -8.74 9.26
N ALA A 437 -17.98 -9.23 8.10
CA ALA A 437 -18.12 -10.63 7.72
C ALA A 437 -17.52 -11.54 8.79
N GLN A 438 -18.22 -12.65 9.05
CA GLN A 438 -17.78 -13.66 10.01
C GLN A 438 -17.15 -14.83 9.25
N PHE A 439 -16.05 -15.34 9.79
CA PHE A 439 -15.34 -16.49 9.26
C PHE A 439 -14.99 -17.41 10.41
N GLN A 440 -15.41 -18.68 10.30
CA GLN A 440 -15.16 -19.69 11.32
C GLN A 440 -14.89 -21.03 10.66
N VAL A 441 -13.73 -21.59 10.95
CA VAL A 441 -13.30 -22.95 10.55
C VAL A 441 -12.88 -23.75 11.78
N PRO A 442 -12.70 -25.08 11.70
CA PRO A 442 -12.25 -25.90 12.83
C PRO A 442 -10.88 -25.46 13.39
N GLU A 443 -9.99 -24.95 12.55
CA GLU A 443 -8.62 -24.58 12.91
C GLU A 443 -8.59 -23.24 13.66
N LYS A 444 -8.37 -23.29 14.98
CA LYS A 444 -8.27 -22.09 15.83
C LYS A 444 -7.28 -21.05 15.29
N VAL A 445 -6.12 -21.48 14.79
CA VAL A 445 -5.08 -20.58 14.28
C VAL A 445 -5.54 -19.76 13.08
N VAL A 446 -6.37 -20.33 12.19
CA VAL A 446 -6.90 -19.63 11.03
C VAL A 446 -7.93 -18.59 11.48
N ASN A 447 -8.77 -18.93 12.46
CA ASN A 447 -9.72 -17.98 13.05
C ASN A 447 -9.00 -16.83 13.78
N ASP A 448 -7.95 -17.15 14.54
CA ASP A 448 -7.12 -16.15 15.22
C ASP A 448 -6.42 -15.23 14.21
N LEU A 449 -5.88 -15.78 13.11
CA LEU A 449 -5.28 -15.00 12.03
C LEU A 449 -6.32 -14.09 11.33
N TYR A 450 -7.52 -14.61 11.08
CA TYR A 450 -8.61 -13.84 10.49
C TYR A 450 -8.96 -12.63 11.36
N ARG A 451 -9.10 -12.82 12.68
CA ARG A 451 -9.33 -11.74 13.65
C ARG A 451 -8.14 -10.79 13.74
N ALA A 452 -6.93 -11.33 13.75
CA ALA A 452 -5.71 -10.56 13.90
C ALA A 452 -5.48 -9.58 12.74
N ASN A 453 -5.74 -10.03 11.51
CA ASN A 453 -5.53 -9.22 10.33
C ASN A 453 -6.37 -7.93 10.33
N LEU A 454 -7.61 -7.99 10.85
CA LEU A 454 -8.48 -6.81 10.89
C LEU A 454 -7.94 -5.71 11.81
N TRP A 455 -7.67 -6.01 13.08
CA TRP A 455 -7.15 -4.97 13.98
C TRP A 455 -5.75 -4.54 13.58
N HIS A 456 -4.95 -5.44 12.98
CA HIS A 456 -3.63 -5.10 12.46
C HIS A 456 -3.72 -4.08 11.33
N ALA A 457 -4.73 -4.16 10.46
CA ALA A 457 -5.01 -3.15 9.45
C ALA A 457 -5.54 -1.85 10.07
N LEU A 458 -6.53 -1.93 10.96
CA LEU A 458 -7.19 -0.75 11.57
C LEU A 458 -6.24 0.12 12.41
N ARG A 459 -5.16 -0.45 12.93
CA ARG A 459 -4.12 0.32 13.63
C ARG A 459 -3.14 1.05 12.69
N LEU A 460 -3.11 0.78 11.39
CA LEU A 460 -2.13 1.37 10.47
C LEU A 460 -2.41 2.84 10.17
N PRO A 461 -3.66 3.26 9.87
CA PRO A 461 -3.96 4.67 9.63
C PRO A 461 -3.54 5.56 10.81
N ARG A 462 -3.27 6.83 10.51
CA ARG A 462 -3.03 7.89 11.50
C ARG A 462 -4.00 9.04 11.19
N ARG A 463 -5.11 9.09 11.92
CA ARG A 463 -6.15 10.10 11.70
C ARG A 463 -5.87 11.35 12.51
N HIS A 464 -5.74 12.50 11.85
CA HIS A 464 -5.45 13.78 12.51
C HIS A 464 -6.73 14.56 12.78
N GLY A 465 -7.59 14.01 13.65
CA GLY A 465 -8.88 14.60 14.01
C GLY A 465 -10.01 13.58 14.18
N GLY A 466 -11.24 14.09 14.31
CA GLY A 466 -12.48 13.32 14.50
C GLY A 466 -13.15 12.93 13.17
N LYS A 467 -14.49 12.87 13.16
CA LYS A 467 -15.31 12.37 12.03
C LYS A 467 -15.50 13.35 10.87
N ASP A 468 -14.87 14.52 10.91
CA ASP A 468 -15.04 15.54 9.88
C ASP A 468 -14.58 15.07 8.51
N GLU A 469 -15.26 15.54 7.47
CA GLU A 469 -14.90 15.28 6.08
C GLU A 469 -13.56 15.94 5.75
N GLY A 470 -12.75 15.26 4.94
CA GLY A 470 -11.45 15.80 4.53
C GLY A 470 -10.39 15.79 5.63
N VAL A 471 -10.65 15.11 6.76
CA VAL A 471 -9.62 14.90 7.79
C VAL A 471 -8.35 14.34 7.17
N LYS A 472 -7.20 14.81 7.65
CA LYS A 472 -5.91 14.25 7.22
C LYS A 472 -5.76 12.84 7.79
N ILE A 473 -5.49 11.87 6.92
CA ILE A 473 -5.15 10.50 7.30
C ILE A 473 -3.80 10.17 6.66
N ASP A 474 -2.82 9.78 7.49
CA ASP A 474 -1.62 9.13 6.94
C ASP A 474 -1.89 7.62 6.85
N LEU A 475 -1.57 7.00 5.71
CA LEU A 475 -1.69 5.57 5.44
C LEU A 475 -0.29 4.99 5.18
N PRO A 476 0.50 4.77 6.24
CA PRO A 476 1.83 4.21 6.10
C PRO A 476 1.74 2.72 5.77
N TYR A 477 2.65 2.24 4.91
CA TYR A 477 2.84 0.82 4.64
C TYR A 477 3.26 0.05 5.91
N SER A 478 4.07 0.68 6.74
CA SER A 478 4.48 0.16 8.05
C SER A 478 4.66 1.30 9.04
N ASN A 479 4.25 1.08 10.29
CA ASN A 479 4.46 2.05 11.37
C ASN A 479 5.92 2.14 11.83
N PHE A 480 6.79 1.23 11.38
CA PHE A 480 8.18 1.12 11.84
C PHE A 480 9.20 1.20 10.71
N ALA A 481 8.75 1.35 9.45
CA ALA A 481 9.62 1.51 8.30
C ALA A 481 9.31 2.85 7.60
N TYR A 482 10.35 3.65 7.38
CA TYR A 482 10.34 4.97 6.72
C TYR A 482 9.51 6.03 7.47
N ASP A 483 9.75 7.32 7.21
CA ASP A 483 9.10 8.46 7.91
C ASP A 483 7.62 8.69 7.51
N GLN A 484 6.91 7.63 7.09
CA GLN A 484 5.73 7.70 6.21
C GLN A 484 4.57 8.53 6.77
N HIS A 485 4.54 9.80 6.36
CA HIS A 485 3.41 10.72 6.38
C HIS A 485 2.66 10.66 5.04
N GLY A 486 1.38 11.04 5.02
CA GLY A 486 0.54 10.99 3.82
C GLY A 486 0.23 9.56 3.38
N THR A 487 0.13 9.33 2.08
CA THR A 487 -0.30 8.06 1.45
C THR A 487 0.75 7.57 0.44
N PRO A 488 1.96 7.20 0.89
CA PRO A 488 3.08 6.92 0.00
C PRO A 488 2.92 5.66 -0.86
N TRP A 489 2.11 4.69 -0.43
CA TRP A 489 1.96 3.39 -1.08
C TRP A 489 0.48 3.09 -1.39
N PRO A 490 -0.16 3.87 -2.28
CA PRO A 490 -1.61 3.81 -2.45
C PRO A 490 -2.11 2.44 -2.91
N VAL A 491 -1.37 1.74 -3.79
CA VAL A 491 -1.79 0.41 -4.24
C VAL A 491 -1.78 -0.63 -3.12
N ASN A 492 -0.78 -0.60 -2.25
CA ASN A 492 -0.64 -1.58 -1.18
C ASN A 492 -1.78 -1.43 -0.19
N GLN A 493 -2.10 -0.19 0.18
CA GLN A 493 -3.23 0.11 1.05
C GLN A 493 -4.56 -0.23 0.35
N ALA A 494 -4.80 0.29 -0.85
CA ALA A 494 -6.07 0.12 -1.57
C ALA A 494 -6.40 -1.36 -1.83
N VAL A 495 -5.45 -2.14 -2.34
CA VAL A 495 -5.70 -3.53 -2.73
C VAL A 495 -5.72 -4.44 -1.50
N TYR A 496 -4.64 -4.45 -0.73
CA TYR A 496 -4.47 -5.45 0.33
C TYR A 496 -5.24 -5.13 1.60
N VAL A 497 -5.53 -3.85 1.85
CA VAL A 497 -6.25 -3.42 3.05
C VAL A 497 -7.68 -3.00 2.73
N ASP A 498 -7.86 -1.94 1.95
CA ASP A 498 -9.18 -1.35 1.75
C ASP A 498 -10.14 -2.27 1.00
N TYR A 499 -9.66 -2.99 -0.01
CA TYR A 499 -10.47 -4.00 -0.69
C TYR A 499 -10.47 -5.33 0.06
N MET A 500 -9.31 -5.96 0.24
CA MET A 500 -9.24 -7.35 0.70
C MET A 500 -9.60 -7.55 2.18
N ILE A 501 -9.34 -6.56 3.04
CA ILE A 501 -9.65 -6.65 4.48
C ILE A 501 -10.92 -5.89 4.80
N TYR A 502 -11.05 -4.64 4.36
CA TYR A 502 -12.22 -3.81 4.70
C TYR A 502 -13.42 -4.13 3.81
N GLY A 503 -13.31 -3.95 2.50
CA GLY A 503 -14.40 -4.12 1.54
C GLY A 503 -15.01 -5.51 1.56
N LEU A 504 -14.19 -6.57 1.42
CA LEU A 504 -14.67 -7.96 1.45
C LEU A 504 -15.32 -8.35 2.80
N ARG A 505 -15.06 -7.60 3.87
CA ARG A 505 -15.63 -7.86 5.19
C ARG A 505 -16.72 -6.85 5.57
N GLY A 506 -17.14 -5.97 4.67
CA GLY A 506 -18.24 -5.04 4.90
C GLY A 506 -17.88 -3.73 5.61
N TYR A 507 -16.60 -3.42 5.81
CA TYR A 507 -16.15 -2.14 6.36
C TYR A 507 -16.04 -1.06 5.28
N ASN A 508 -17.08 -0.92 4.45
CA ASN A 508 -17.08 -0.08 3.25
C ASN A 508 -16.83 1.40 3.57
N ASP A 509 -17.35 1.90 4.69
CA ASP A 509 -17.14 3.29 5.12
C ASP A 509 -15.66 3.59 5.43
N ILE A 510 -14.95 2.61 6.01
CA ILE A 510 -13.51 2.74 6.30
C ILE A 510 -12.72 2.75 5.00
N ALA A 511 -12.99 1.80 4.10
CA ALA A 511 -12.36 1.72 2.79
C ALA A 511 -12.61 3.00 1.96
N LYS A 512 -13.82 3.55 2.04
CA LYS A 512 -14.21 4.80 1.38
C LYS A 512 -13.40 6.00 1.86
N ASP A 513 -13.29 6.19 3.18
CA ASP A 513 -12.50 7.28 3.78
C ASP A 513 -11.04 7.24 3.33
N GLU A 514 -10.45 6.04 3.31
CA GLU A 514 -9.05 5.82 2.96
C GLU A 514 -8.80 5.99 1.45
N LEU A 515 -9.69 5.47 0.60
CA LEU A 515 -9.63 5.68 -0.86
C LEU A 515 -9.76 7.14 -1.24
N LEU A 516 -10.72 7.87 -0.68
CA LEU A 516 -10.87 9.30 -0.93
C LEU A 516 -9.61 10.07 -0.51
N THR A 517 -8.96 9.66 0.59
CA THR A 517 -7.70 10.26 1.02
C THR A 517 -6.57 9.98 0.02
N MET A 518 -6.46 8.75 -0.49
CA MET A 518 -5.45 8.40 -1.49
C MET A 518 -5.66 9.14 -2.81
N TYR A 519 -6.88 9.20 -3.35
CA TYR A 519 -7.14 9.97 -4.58
C TYR A 519 -6.78 11.44 -4.42
N ARG A 520 -7.20 12.07 -3.31
CA ARG A 520 -6.86 13.47 -3.01
C ARG A 520 -5.36 13.74 -2.98
N ASN A 521 -4.58 12.80 -2.41
CA ASN A 521 -3.16 12.99 -2.20
C ASN A 521 -2.30 12.57 -3.39
N ASN A 522 -2.74 11.59 -4.17
CA ASN A 522 -1.91 10.88 -5.14
C ASN A 522 -2.31 11.14 -6.59
N GLN A 523 -3.54 11.55 -6.88
CA GLN A 523 -3.97 11.81 -8.26
C GLN A 523 -3.26 13.06 -8.81
N GLN A 524 -2.62 12.90 -9.96
CA GLN A 524 -1.92 13.95 -10.68
C GLN A 524 -2.86 14.68 -11.66
N PRO A 525 -2.46 15.85 -12.19
CA PRO A 525 -3.29 16.61 -13.13
C PRO A 525 -3.68 15.86 -14.42
N ASP A 526 -2.91 14.85 -14.83
CA ASP A 526 -3.20 13.98 -15.97
C ASP A 526 -4.09 12.77 -15.61
N GLY A 527 -4.56 12.70 -14.36
CA GLY A 527 -5.40 11.63 -13.83
C GLY A 527 -4.64 10.39 -13.36
N CYS A 528 -3.31 10.32 -13.53
CA CYS A 528 -2.54 9.18 -13.04
C CYS A 528 -2.41 9.20 -11.51
N ILE A 529 -2.26 8.03 -10.89
CA ILE A 529 -2.01 7.91 -9.46
C ILE A 529 -0.50 7.78 -9.22
N SER A 530 0.07 8.74 -8.50
CA SER A 530 1.47 8.76 -8.08
C SER A 530 1.67 8.16 -6.68
N GLY A 531 2.91 8.02 -6.24
CA GLY A 531 3.26 7.62 -4.88
C GLY A 531 4.76 7.61 -4.70
N TYR A 532 5.25 7.04 -3.59
CA TYR A 532 6.67 7.06 -3.26
C TYR A 532 7.56 6.52 -4.39
N ALA A 533 7.16 5.39 -4.99
CA ALA A 533 7.94 4.74 -6.04
C ALA A 533 7.38 4.95 -7.46
N ASN A 534 6.26 5.66 -7.61
CA ASN A 534 5.57 5.90 -8.90
C ASN A 534 5.46 4.64 -9.78
N TRP A 535 5.04 3.52 -9.20
CA TRP A 535 4.90 2.29 -9.97
C TRP A 535 3.74 2.37 -10.96
N GLY A 536 3.97 1.91 -12.19
CA GLY A 536 2.93 1.90 -13.24
C GLY A 536 1.65 1.13 -12.89
N VAL A 537 1.71 0.25 -11.88
CA VAL A 537 0.55 -0.50 -11.38
C VAL A 537 -0.41 0.34 -10.52
N TYR A 538 -0.02 1.54 -10.08
CA TYR A 538 -0.85 2.35 -9.16
C TYR A 538 -2.20 2.72 -9.76
N THR A 539 -2.23 3.42 -10.90
CA THR A 539 -3.48 3.82 -11.56
C THR A 539 -4.42 2.64 -11.84
N PRO A 540 -4.02 1.57 -12.56
CA PRO A 540 -4.94 0.47 -12.87
C PRO A 540 -5.44 -0.25 -11.62
N SER A 541 -4.61 -0.38 -10.57
CA SER A 541 -5.02 -1.05 -9.33
C SER A 541 -6.01 -0.20 -8.53
N MET A 542 -5.84 1.13 -8.50
CA MET A 542 -6.78 2.03 -7.84
C MET A 542 -8.15 2.01 -8.53
N VAL A 543 -8.18 2.00 -9.87
CA VAL A 543 -9.43 1.86 -10.64
C VAL A 543 -10.09 0.51 -10.34
N TYR A 544 -9.30 -0.57 -10.31
CA TYR A 544 -9.79 -1.91 -9.93
C TYR A 544 -10.44 -1.91 -8.55
N VAL A 545 -9.78 -1.34 -7.54
CA VAL A 545 -10.28 -1.30 -6.16
C VAL A 545 -11.57 -0.48 -6.06
N VAL A 546 -11.64 0.68 -6.72
CA VAL A 546 -12.86 1.51 -6.74
C VAL A 546 -14.03 0.75 -7.38
N ALA A 547 -13.79 0.08 -8.51
CA ALA A 547 -14.81 -0.75 -9.13
C ALA A 547 -15.26 -1.89 -8.21
N LYS A 548 -14.33 -2.57 -7.54
CA LYS A 548 -14.65 -3.64 -6.58
C LYS A 548 -15.45 -3.12 -5.38
N ASN A 549 -15.05 -2.01 -4.79
CA ASN A 549 -15.77 -1.41 -3.68
C ASN A 549 -17.17 -0.93 -4.10
N TYR A 550 -17.34 -0.37 -5.30
CA TYR A 550 -18.67 -0.07 -5.83
C TYR A 550 -19.53 -1.32 -6.00
N LEU A 551 -18.97 -2.41 -6.54
CA LEU A 551 -19.69 -3.67 -6.70
C LEU A 551 -20.10 -4.31 -5.37
N LEU A 552 -19.30 -4.14 -4.31
CA LEU A 552 -19.59 -4.66 -2.98
C LEU A 552 -20.57 -3.79 -2.19
N SER A 553 -20.47 -2.47 -2.32
CA SER A 553 -21.23 -1.51 -1.50
C SER A 553 -22.49 -0.97 -2.17
N GLY A 554 -22.52 -0.90 -3.51
CA GLY A 554 -23.53 -0.16 -4.26
C GLY A 554 -23.46 1.37 -4.13
N ASP A 555 -22.42 1.92 -3.49
CA ASP A 555 -22.30 3.35 -3.19
C ASP A 555 -21.95 4.18 -4.44
N ARG A 556 -22.98 4.66 -5.13
CA ARG A 556 -22.85 5.54 -6.30
C ARG A 556 -22.29 6.92 -5.95
N ASP A 557 -22.53 7.40 -4.74
CA ASP A 557 -22.10 8.72 -4.32
C ASP A 557 -20.59 8.73 -4.14
N MET A 558 -20.02 7.68 -3.52
CA MET A 558 -18.58 7.48 -3.46
C MET A 558 -17.96 7.43 -4.86
N LEU A 559 -18.53 6.63 -5.76
CA LEU A 559 -18.01 6.50 -7.12
C LEU A 559 -17.98 7.85 -7.86
N SER A 560 -19.04 8.65 -7.68
CA SER A 560 -19.14 9.99 -8.28
C SER A 560 -18.09 10.94 -7.72
N ARG A 561 -17.87 10.91 -6.40
CA ARG A 561 -16.88 11.75 -5.72
C ARG A 561 -15.43 11.40 -6.02
N ILE A 562 -15.13 10.17 -6.42
CA ILE A 562 -13.79 9.76 -6.85
C ILE A 562 -13.54 10.13 -8.31
N ARG A 563 -14.61 10.23 -9.11
CA ARG A 563 -14.54 10.60 -10.52
C ARG A 563 -14.32 12.11 -10.69
N ASP A 564 -14.97 12.91 -9.85
CA ASP A 564 -14.90 14.37 -9.86
C ASP A 564 -13.63 14.86 -9.15
#